data_AF-A0A317PH21-F1
#
_entry.id   AF-A0A317PH21-F1
#
_cell.length_a   1.000
_cell.length_b   1.000
_cell.length_c   1.000
_cell.angle_alpha   90.00
_cell.angle_beta   90.00
_cell.angle_gamma   90.00
#
_symmetry.space_group_name_H-M   'P 1'
#
loop_
_entity.id
_entity.type
_entity.pdbx_description
1 polymer ?
#
loop_
_entity_poly.entity_id
_entity_poly.type
_entity_poly.pdbx_seq_one_letter_code
_entity_poly.pdbx_strand_id
1 'polypeptide(L)'
;MATSGIGYSVTTIGMGVLLLAGSALAARADQVIADDLIVQGSACIGLDCTNDYAFGFGTVVLSENNTRIFFNDTSVGAFPANDWEIQVNSNVSGGENYFAIVDQTAGQTLFKICAVADTGCTNIIPGSDATTAPQVLTNTANISTNTAAILTNTNSIAAQQVTLDDHEGRLTSLENQYSSVGAQVARNKDGVAMAIALGGSAQLLENQNAAINVNYGFFDGAGAFGASVGLRVNDHVTFNGGLGYAQSSNVVGGRVGLGFAW
;
A
#
# COMPACT_ATOMS: atom_id res chain seq x y z
N MET A 1 10.10 -71.36 120.59
CA MET A 1 10.25 -71.16 119.13
C MET A 1 9.69 -69.78 118.84
N ALA A 2 10.52 -68.76 118.62
CA ALA A 2 11.15 -68.46 117.32
C ALA A 2 10.05 -68.37 116.24
N THR A 3 9.77 -67.27 115.56
CA THR A 3 10.61 -66.10 115.25
C THR A 3 9.76 -65.00 114.60
N SER A 4 10.22 -63.76 114.80
CA SER A 4 10.30 -62.64 113.84
C SER A 4 9.03 -61.95 113.32
N GLY A 5 8.93 -60.67 113.72
CA GLY A 5 8.08 -59.66 113.10
C GLY A 5 8.65 -59.09 111.79
N ILE A 6 7.73 -58.56 110.99
CA ILE A 6 7.89 -57.68 109.83
C ILE A 6 6.59 -56.87 109.86
N GLY A 7 6.56 -55.56 110.08
CA GLY A 7 7.06 -54.52 109.18
C GLY A 7 5.83 -53.68 108.78
N TYR A 8 5.84 -52.40 109.15
CA TYR A 8 4.74 -51.47 109.01
C TYR A 8 4.40 -51.17 107.53
N SER A 9 3.10 -51.05 107.22
CA SER A 9 2.62 -50.08 106.22
C SER A 9 1.15 -49.75 106.48
N VAL A 10 0.95 -48.58 107.09
CA VAL A 10 -0.34 -47.89 107.14
C VAL A 10 -0.46 -47.12 105.83
N THR A 11 -1.32 -47.56 104.92
CA THR A 11 -1.66 -46.80 103.72
C THR A 11 -3.08 -46.27 103.89
N THR A 12 -3.19 -45.01 104.27
CA THR A 12 -4.45 -44.30 104.47
C THR A 12 -4.71 -43.35 103.29
N ILE A 13 -5.82 -43.62 102.60
CA ILE A 13 -6.75 -42.74 101.88
C ILE A 13 -6.25 -41.90 100.69
N GLY A 14 -6.94 -42.11 99.57
CA GLY A 14 -7.19 -41.09 98.57
C GLY A 14 -8.20 -41.57 97.53
N MET A 15 -9.51 -41.37 97.77
CA MET A 15 -10.48 -41.32 96.67
C MET A 15 -10.09 -40.13 95.79
N GLY A 16 -9.20 -40.36 94.83
CA GLY A 16 -8.97 -39.43 93.75
C GLY A 16 -10.21 -39.41 92.88
N VAL A 17 -10.95 -38.30 92.92
CA VAL A 17 -11.85 -37.94 91.83
C VAL A 17 -10.97 -37.86 90.59
N LEU A 18 -11.07 -38.86 89.71
CA LEU A 18 -10.55 -38.75 88.36
C LEU A 18 -11.41 -37.70 87.66
N LEU A 19 -11.01 -36.42 87.76
CA LEU A 19 -11.41 -35.42 86.80
C LEU A 19 -10.88 -35.91 85.45
N LEU A 20 -11.71 -36.67 84.73
CA LEU A 20 -11.67 -36.70 83.29
C LEU A 20 -11.96 -35.26 82.85
N ALA A 21 -10.92 -34.44 82.79
CA ALA A 21 -10.91 -33.26 81.96
C ALA A 21 -11.19 -33.77 80.54
N GLY A 22 -12.46 -33.83 80.19
CA GLY A 22 -12.89 -34.05 78.82
C GLY A 22 -12.24 -32.94 78.02
N SER A 23 -11.16 -33.28 77.33
CA SER A 23 -10.65 -32.49 76.23
C SER A 23 -11.81 -32.36 75.26
N ALA A 24 -12.51 -31.22 75.33
CA ALA A 24 -13.47 -30.84 74.33
C ALA A 24 -12.69 -30.77 73.01
N LEU A 25 -12.76 -31.84 72.23
CA LEU A 25 -12.39 -31.82 70.82
C LEU A 25 -13.22 -30.70 70.22
N ALA A 26 -12.56 -29.60 69.84
CA ALA A 26 -13.24 -28.50 69.16
C ALA A 26 -13.81 -29.07 67.86
N ALA A 27 -15.12 -29.34 67.86
CA ALA A 27 -15.83 -29.67 66.64
C ALA A 27 -15.79 -28.41 65.76
N ARG A 28 -15.09 -28.48 64.63
CA ARG A 28 -15.18 -27.44 63.60
C ARG A 28 -16.43 -27.75 62.79
N ALA A 29 -17.52 -27.07 63.12
CA ALA A 29 -18.71 -27.07 62.30
C ALA A 29 -18.59 -25.94 61.27
N ASP A 30 -19.08 -26.18 60.06
CA ASP A 30 -19.18 -25.14 59.04
C ASP A 30 -20.18 -24.09 59.50
N GLN A 31 -19.81 -22.81 59.33
CA GLN A 31 -20.72 -21.71 59.60
C GLN A 31 -21.58 -21.47 58.37
N VAL A 32 -22.87 -21.78 58.48
CA VAL A 32 -23.86 -21.44 57.47
C VAL A 32 -24.61 -20.20 57.93
N ILE A 33 -24.45 -19.09 57.22
CA ILE A 33 -25.30 -17.92 57.36
C ILE A 33 -26.48 -18.12 56.40
N ALA A 34 -27.67 -18.37 56.94
CA ALA A 34 -28.86 -18.71 56.15
C ALA A 34 -29.48 -17.51 55.39
N ASP A 35 -28.91 -16.32 55.56
CA ASP A 35 -29.37 -15.06 54.98
C ASP A 35 -28.14 -14.22 54.56
N ASP A 36 -28.34 -12.96 54.17
CA ASP A 36 -27.29 -12.04 53.77
C ASP A 36 -26.26 -11.77 54.89
N LEU A 37 -24.97 -11.85 54.56
CA LEU A 37 -23.88 -11.42 55.45
C LEU A 37 -23.45 -9.99 55.11
N ILE A 38 -23.79 -9.05 55.99
CA ILE A 38 -23.31 -7.67 55.92
C ILE A 38 -22.15 -7.50 56.90
N VAL A 39 -20.94 -7.33 56.36
CA VAL A 39 -19.75 -7.00 57.15
C VAL A 39 -19.53 -5.49 57.13
N GLN A 40 -19.59 -4.84 58.28
CA GLN A 40 -19.20 -3.43 58.42
C GLN A 40 -17.67 -3.34 58.63
N GLY A 41 -16.97 -2.72 57.69
CA GLY A 41 -15.50 -2.65 57.69
C GLY A 41 -14.90 -3.58 56.64
N SER A 42 -14.16 -4.60 57.09
CA SER A 42 -13.41 -5.51 56.22
C SER A 42 -13.51 -6.97 56.63
N ALA A 43 -13.37 -7.88 55.66
CA ALA A 43 -13.32 -9.33 55.89
C ALA A 43 -11.97 -9.91 55.42
N CYS A 44 -11.37 -10.78 56.25
CA CYS A 44 -10.22 -11.61 55.86
C CYS A 44 -10.69 -13.03 55.61
N ILE A 45 -10.33 -13.60 54.47
CA ILE A 45 -10.69 -14.97 54.05
C ILE A 45 -9.41 -15.72 53.68
N GLY A 46 -9.21 -16.90 54.28
CA GLY A 46 -8.06 -17.76 54.05
C GLY A 46 -7.38 -18.21 55.34
N LEU A 47 -6.49 -19.20 55.23
CA LEU A 47 -5.80 -19.79 56.38
C LEU A 47 -4.84 -18.83 57.08
N ASP A 48 -4.32 -17.83 56.36
CA ASP A 48 -3.32 -16.89 56.90
C ASP A 48 -3.96 -15.66 57.59
N CYS A 49 -5.28 -15.67 57.76
CA CYS A 49 -5.98 -14.64 58.53
C CYS A 49 -5.71 -14.80 60.04
N THR A 50 -5.17 -13.74 60.66
CA THR A 50 -4.81 -13.72 62.08
C THR A 50 -5.80 -12.88 62.91
N ASN A 51 -5.78 -13.08 64.24
CA ASN A 51 -6.50 -12.18 65.15
C ASN A 51 -5.90 -10.77 65.07
N ASP A 52 -6.76 -9.75 65.14
CA ASP A 52 -6.36 -8.34 65.00
C ASP A 52 -5.69 -8.00 63.65
N TYR A 53 -6.17 -8.61 62.56
CA TYR A 53 -5.65 -8.37 61.21
C TYR A 53 -5.71 -6.88 60.83
N ALA A 54 -4.60 -6.34 60.33
CA ALA A 54 -4.50 -4.94 59.92
C ALA A 54 -4.99 -4.75 58.47
N PHE A 55 -6.26 -4.36 58.32
CA PHE A 55 -6.91 -4.29 57.01
C PHE A 55 -6.50 -3.10 56.12
N GLY A 56 -6.02 -2.00 56.71
CA GLY A 56 -5.74 -0.77 55.96
C GLY A 56 -6.96 -0.31 55.15
N PHE A 57 -6.79 -0.18 53.83
CA PHE A 57 -7.88 0.17 52.89
C PHE A 57 -8.53 -1.04 52.21
N GLY A 58 -8.12 -2.27 52.53
CA GLY A 58 -8.68 -3.48 51.92
C GLY A 58 -10.04 -3.84 52.53
N THR A 59 -11.10 -3.88 51.73
CA THR A 59 -12.44 -4.30 52.18
C THR A 59 -12.59 -5.82 52.23
N VAL A 60 -12.04 -6.54 51.27
CA VAL A 60 -11.96 -8.01 51.28
C VAL A 60 -10.50 -8.38 51.04
N VAL A 61 -9.93 -9.14 51.97
CA VAL A 61 -8.54 -9.58 51.91
C VAL A 61 -8.52 -11.09 51.82
N LEU A 62 -8.02 -11.62 50.71
CA LEU A 62 -7.74 -13.04 50.55
C LEU A 62 -6.30 -13.28 50.99
N SER A 63 -6.09 -14.02 52.08
CA SER A 63 -4.76 -14.28 52.66
C SER A 63 -4.48 -15.78 52.69
N GLU A 64 -3.75 -16.25 51.68
CA GLU A 64 -3.24 -17.62 51.56
C GLU A 64 -2.14 -17.69 50.49
N ASN A 65 -1.46 -18.82 50.36
CA ASN A 65 -0.52 -19.08 49.26
C ASN A 65 -1.19 -19.09 47.87
N ASN A 66 -2.43 -19.59 47.77
CA ASN A 66 -3.14 -19.82 46.51
C ASN A 66 -4.53 -19.19 46.53
N THR A 67 -4.62 -17.88 46.28
CA THR A 67 -5.89 -17.16 46.36
C THR A 67 -6.70 -17.29 45.07
N ARG A 68 -7.98 -17.67 45.19
CA ARG A 68 -8.92 -17.86 44.08
C ARG A 68 -10.30 -17.33 44.44
N ILE A 69 -11.02 -16.80 43.47
CA ILE A 69 -12.47 -16.55 43.58
C ILE A 69 -13.14 -17.39 42.50
N PHE A 70 -13.79 -18.47 42.92
CA PHE A 70 -14.47 -19.42 42.03
C PHE A 70 -15.96 -19.10 41.95
N PHE A 71 -16.44 -18.92 40.72
CA PHE A 71 -17.84 -18.72 40.39
C PHE A 71 -18.38 -20.04 39.84
N ASN A 72 -19.04 -20.80 40.72
CA ASN A 72 -19.67 -22.08 40.41
C ASN A 72 -21.12 -21.84 39.98
N ASP A 73 -21.39 -21.91 38.68
CA ASP A 73 -22.74 -21.74 38.15
C ASP A 73 -23.50 -23.08 38.19
N THR A 74 -24.45 -23.17 39.12
CA THR A 74 -25.30 -24.36 39.32
C THR A 74 -26.62 -24.30 38.55
N SER A 75 -26.79 -23.29 37.68
CA SER A 75 -28.00 -23.09 36.91
C SER A 75 -28.32 -24.28 36.00
N VAL A 76 -29.61 -24.59 35.85
CA VAL A 76 -30.11 -25.69 35.00
C VAL A 76 -31.10 -25.17 33.95
N GLY A 77 -31.15 -25.79 32.78
CA GLY A 77 -32.08 -25.43 31.71
C GLY A 77 -31.50 -24.46 30.70
N ALA A 78 -32.25 -23.40 30.32
CA ALA A 78 -31.88 -22.48 29.25
C ALA A 78 -31.04 -21.26 29.73
N PHE A 79 -30.48 -21.32 30.93
CA PHE A 79 -29.60 -20.27 31.46
C PHE A 79 -28.13 -20.54 31.06
N PRO A 80 -27.28 -19.50 30.99
CA PRO A 80 -25.84 -19.69 31.01
C PRO A 80 -25.42 -20.55 32.22
N ALA A 81 -24.38 -21.35 32.04
CA ALA A 81 -23.91 -22.30 33.05
C ALA A 81 -22.37 -22.43 33.02
N ASN A 82 -21.67 -21.33 32.71
CA ASN A 82 -20.21 -21.34 32.61
C ASN A 82 -19.59 -20.98 33.95
N ASP A 83 -18.64 -21.79 34.38
CA ASP A 83 -17.88 -21.58 35.60
C ASP A 83 -16.67 -20.70 35.31
N TRP A 84 -16.43 -19.74 36.19
CA TRP A 84 -15.34 -18.78 36.06
C TRP A 84 -14.47 -18.79 37.30
N GLU A 85 -13.20 -18.44 37.15
CA GLU A 85 -12.33 -18.21 38.29
C GLU A 85 -11.43 -16.99 38.08
N ILE A 86 -11.35 -16.14 39.10
CA ILE A 86 -10.27 -15.16 39.20
C ILE A 86 -9.09 -15.85 39.88
N GLN A 87 -7.97 -15.94 39.18
CA GLN A 87 -6.73 -16.50 39.69
C GLN A 87 -5.68 -15.43 39.90
N VAL A 88 -5.11 -15.39 41.10
CA VAL A 88 -3.97 -14.52 41.41
C VAL A 88 -2.79 -15.39 41.84
N ASN A 89 -1.69 -15.26 41.12
CA ASN A 89 -0.46 -16.04 41.21
C ASN A 89 -0.60 -17.53 40.86
N SER A 90 0.52 -18.12 40.42
CA SER A 90 0.63 -19.56 40.18
C SER A 90 0.47 -20.37 41.47
N ASN A 91 -0.10 -21.57 41.37
CA ASN A 91 -0.19 -22.53 42.46
C ASN A 91 1.09 -23.38 42.63
N VAL A 92 2.08 -23.17 41.76
CA VAL A 92 3.37 -23.86 41.79
C VAL A 92 4.39 -23.01 42.54
N SER A 93 5.18 -23.65 43.42
CA SER A 93 6.29 -23.00 44.10
C SER A 93 7.29 -22.40 43.09
N GLY A 94 7.53 -21.09 43.17
CA GLY A 94 8.38 -20.36 42.23
C GLY A 94 7.74 -20.13 40.86
N GLY A 95 6.44 -20.34 40.73
CA GLY A 95 5.68 -20.03 39.51
C GLY A 95 5.47 -18.53 39.31
N GLU A 96 4.81 -18.21 38.21
CA GLU A 96 4.60 -16.83 37.75
C GLU A 96 3.65 -16.04 38.67
N ASN A 97 3.92 -14.75 38.85
CA ASN A 97 3.00 -13.82 39.50
C ASN A 97 2.12 -13.16 38.43
N TYR A 98 0.81 -13.36 38.54
CA TYR A 98 -0.14 -12.86 37.56
C TYR A 98 -1.51 -12.61 38.17
N PHE A 99 -2.32 -11.84 37.46
CA PHE A 99 -3.76 -11.78 37.63
C PHE A 99 -4.42 -12.36 36.37
N ALA A 100 -5.36 -13.29 36.53
CA ALA A 100 -5.99 -13.97 35.41
C ALA A 100 -7.49 -14.21 35.61
N ILE A 101 -8.19 -14.29 34.47
CA ILE A 101 -9.58 -14.75 34.36
C ILE A 101 -9.54 -16.08 33.61
N VAL A 102 -10.04 -17.12 34.27
CA VAL A 102 -10.04 -18.50 33.79
C VAL A 102 -11.47 -18.96 33.58
N ASP A 103 -11.75 -19.46 32.38
CA ASP A 103 -12.93 -20.24 32.07
C ASP A 103 -12.70 -21.66 32.61
N GLN A 104 -13.36 -21.98 33.72
CA GLN A 104 -13.19 -23.26 34.41
C GLN A 104 -13.96 -24.39 33.72
N THR A 105 -15.07 -24.07 33.05
CA THR A 105 -15.79 -25.04 32.23
C THR A 105 -14.94 -25.49 31.04
N ALA A 106 -14.24 -24.56 30.38
CA ALA A 106 -13.37 -24.88 29.25
C ALA A 106 -11.92 -25.21 29.64
N GLY A 107 -11.53 -24.98 30.90
CA GLY A 107 -10.16 -25.15 31.39
C GLY A 107 -9.15 -24.20 30.74
N GLN A 108 -9.57 -22.99 30.33
CA GLN A 108 -8.75 -22.04 29.58
C GLN A 108 -8.56 -20.71 30.31
N THR A 109 -7.34 -20.18 30.28
CA THR A 109 -7.08 -18.80 30.71
C THR A 109 -7.36 -17.83 29.57
N LEU A 110 -8.39 -17.01 29.71
CA LEU A 110 -8.81 -16.06 28.66
C LEU A 110 -8.10 -14.72 28.76
N PHE A 111 -7.77 -14.31 29.99
CA PHE A 111 -7.07 -13.07 30.27
C PHE A 111 -6.01 -13.33 31.32
N LYS A 112 -4.79 -12.85 31.08
CA LYS A 112 -3.67 -12.98 32.01
C LYS A 112 -2.77 -11.76 31.87
N ILE A 113 -2.52 -11.09 32.99
CA ILE A 113 -1.56 -9.98 33.11
C ILE A 113 -0.53 -10.35 34.16
N CYS A 114 0.74 -10.13 33.85
CA CYS A 114 1.85 -10.53 34.70
C CYS A 114 2.26 -9.38 35.60
N ALA A 115 2.87 -9.70 36.73
CA ALA A 115 3.60 -8.69 37.49
C ALA A 115 4.75 -8.15 36.62
N VAL A 116 5.17 -6.91 36.86
CA VAL A 116 6.20 -6.21 36.04
C VAL A 116 7.50 -7.01 35.89
N ALA A 117 7.86 -7.82 36.90
CA ALA A 117 9.07 -8.65 36.89
C ALA A 117 8.93 -9.97 36.10
N ASP A 118 7.71 -10.40 35.78
CA ASP A 118 7.43 -11.66 35.09
C ASP A 118 7.25 -11.43 33.59
N THR A 119 8.00 -12.18 32.78
CA THR A 119 7.99 -12.08 31.30
C THR A 119 7.13 -13.15 30.62
N GLY A 120 6.43 -13.98 31.39
CA GLY A 120 5.65 -15.12 30.91
C GLY A 120 4.29 -14.76 30.28
N CYS A 121 3.91 -13.47 30.31
CA CYS A 121 2.74 -12.96 29.62
C CYS A 121 2.86 -11.46 29.32
N THR A 122 1.88 -10.92 28.60
CA THR A 122 1.90 -9.53 28.14
C THR A 122 1.62 -8.56 29.29
N ASN A 123 2.58 -7.68 29.58
CA ASN A 123 2.36 -6.55 30.46
C ASN A 123 1.50 -5.51 29.71
N ILE A 124 0.29 -5.25 30.20
CA ILE A 124 -0.53 -4.14 29.71
C ILE A 124 -0.09 -2.87 30.45
N ILE A 125 1.03 -2.27 30.01
CA ILE A 125 1.42 -0.94 30.45
C ILE A 125 0.97 0.04 29.36
N PRO A 126 0.16 1.07 29.70
CA PRO A 126 -0.19 2.11 28.75
C PRO A 126 1.08 2.71 28.10
N GLY A 127 1.20 2.61 26.77
CA GLY A 127 2.33 3.15 26.01
C GLY A 127 3.56 2.25 25.85
N SER A 128 3.53 0.99 26.29
CA SER A 128 4.67 0.06 26.18
C SER A 128 4.57 -0.94 25.01
N ASP A 129 3.75 -0.68 23.99
CA ASP A 129 3.64 -1.60 22.85
C ASP A 129 4.93 -1.57 22.01
N ALA A 130 5.82 -2.51 22.33
CA ALA A 130 7.10 -2.69 21.67
C ALA A 130 6.98 -3.14 20.20
N THR A 131 5.78 -3.55 19.75
CA THR A 131 5.58 -4.12 18.42
C THR A 131 4.94 -3.14 17.44
N THR A 132 3.91 -2.40 17.85
CA THR A 132 3.19 -1.50 16.94
C THR A 132 3.89 -0.14 16.79
N ALA A 133 4.56 0.38 17.83
CA ALA A 133 5.22 1.68 17.76
C ALA A 133 6.35 1.75 16.69
N PRO A 134 7.26 0.74 16.57
CA PRO A 134 8.27 0.73 15.52
C PRO A 134 7.68 0.56 14.11
N GLN A 135 6.60 -0.21 13.98
CA GLN A 135 5.91 -0.39 12.69
C GLN A 135 5.24 0.90 12.23
N VAL A 136 4.59 1.64 13.14
CA VAL A 136 4.01 2.96 12.82
C VAL A 136 5.09 3.94 12.40
N LEU A 137 6.24 3.95 13.07
CA LEU A 137 7.37 4.81 12.68
C LEU A 137 7.91 4.45 11.29
N THR A 138 8.07 3.16 11.00
CA THR A 138 8.51 2.66 9.69
C THR A 138 7.51 3.04 8.59
N ASN A 139 6.22 2.81 8.84
CA ASN A 139 5.16 3.16 7.89
C ASN A 139 5.12 4.67 7.64
N THR A 140 5.32 5.48 8.67
CA THR A 140 5.40 6.94 8.54
C THR A 140 6.57 7.37 7.65
N ALA A 141 7.75 6.77 7.83
CA ALA A 141 8.93 7.05 7.00
C ALA A 141 8.74 6.61 5.53
N ASN A 142 8.14 5.44 5.31
CA ASN A 142 7.83 4.93 3.97
C ASN A 142 6.82 5.84 3.26
N ILE A 143 5.79 6.31 3.95
CA ILE A 143 4.81 7.26 3.39
C ILE A 143 5.51 8.55 2.97
N SER A 144 6.37 9.12 3.82
CA SER A 144 7.12 10.34 3.48
C SER A 144 7.99 10.15 2.22
N THR A 145 8.63 8.98 2.10
CA THR A 145 9.46 8.64 0.93
C THR A 145 8.61 8.50 -0.33
N ASN A 146 7.47 7.81 -0.23
CA ASN A 146 6.53 7.64 -1.33
C ASN A 146 5.95 8.99 -1.77
N THR A 147 5.63 9.89 -0.84
CA THR A 147 5.17 11.25 -1.15
C THR A 147 6.20 12.03 -1.98
N ALA A 148 7.48 11.96 -1.61
CA ALA A 148 8.56 12.62 -2.37
C ALA A 148 8.75 12.02 -3.77
N ALA A 149 8.66 10.70 -3.90
CA ALA A 149 8.73 10.02 -5.19
C ALA A 149 7.55 10.40 -6.11
N ILE A 150 6.34 10.47 -5.56
CA ILE A 150 5.14 10.91 -6.29
C ILE A 150 5.33 12.34 -6.81
N LEU A 151 5.82 13.26 -5.99
CA LEU A 151 6.07 14.64 -6.42
C LEU A 151 7.09 14.70 -7.59
N THR A 152 8.13 13.88 -7.53
CA THR A 152 9.13 13.77 -8.61
C THR A 152 8.50 13.24 -9.90
N ASN A 153 7.67 12.20 -9.79
CA ASN A 153 6.95 11.65 -10.94
C ASN A 153 5.96 12.66 -11.53
N THR A 154 5.24 13.42 -10.71
CA THR A 154 4.34 14.48 -11.15
C THR A 154 5.08 15.53 -11.97
N ASN A 155 6.25 15.99 -11.50
CA ASN A 155 7.07 16.96 -12.23
C ASN A 155 7.60 16.39 -13.55
N SER A 156 7.98 15.10 -13.56
CA SER A 156 8.48 14.42 -14.77
C SER A 156 7.38 14.28 -15.83
N ILE A 157 6.15 13.93 -15.42
CA ILE A 157 4.99 13.84 -16.32
C ILE A 157 4.65 15.22 -16.89
N ALA A 158 4.69 16.27 -16.06
CA ALA A 158 4.47 17.64 -16.54
C ALA A 158 5.50 18.06 -17.59
N ALA A 159 6.79 17.73 -17.40
CA ALA A 159 7.83 17.99 -18.38
C ALA A 159 7.66 17.17 -19.67
N GLN A 160 7.22 15.92 -19.56
CA GLN A 160 6.90 15.09 -20.71
C GLN A 160 5.73 15.64 -21.53
N GLN A 161 4.69 16.17 -20.88
CA GLN A 161 3.58 16.82 -21.56
C GLN A 161 4.05 18.00 -22.43
N VAL A 162 4.91 18.87 -21.89
CA VAL A 162 5.49 19.99 -22.65
C VAL A 162 6.27 19.50 -23.86
N THR A 163 7.01 18.40 -23.72
CA THR A 163 7.78 17.83 -24.83
C THR A 163 6.86 17.27 -25.93
N LEU A 164 5.74 16.64 -25.55
CA LEU A 164 4.75 16.15 -26.50
C LEU A 164 4.07 17.29 -27.26
N ASP A 165 3.75 18.38 -26.57
CA ASP A 165 3.15 19.57 -27.20
C ASP A 165 4.13 20.22 -28.21
N ASP A 166 5.44 20.26 -27.90
CA ASP A 166 6.47 20.70 -28.85
C ASP A 166 6.57 19.78 -30.07
N HIS A 167 6.58 18.47 -29.83
CA HIS A 167 6.62 17.48 -30.92
C HIS A 167 5.42 17.60 -31.86
N GLU A 168 4.22 17.85 -31.33
CA GLU A 168 3.01 18.09 -32.13
C GLU A 168 3.15 19.34 -33.01
N GLY A 169 3.71 20.42 -32.46
CA GLY A 169 4.02 21.63 -33.22
C GLY A 169 5.05 21.40 -34.33
N ARG A 170 6.08 20.58 -34.05
CA ARG A 170 7.08 20.18 -35.04
C ARG A 170 6.50 19.27 -36.13
N LEU A 171 5.58 18.38 -35.78
CA LEU A 171 4.89 17.50 -36.74
C LEU A 171 4.03 18.34 -37.70
N THR A 172 3.24 19.26 -37.17
CA THR A 172 2.45 20.21 -37.98
C THR A 172 3.34 21.00 -38.95
N SER A 173 4.51 21.45 -38.47
CA SER A 173 5.47 22.18 -39.31
C SER A 173 6.04 21.30 -40.43
N LEU A 174 6.35 20.04 -40.12
CA LEU A 174 6.85 19.07 -41.09
C LEU A 174 5.80 18.71 -42.15
N GLU A 175 4.53 18.57 -41.75
CA GLU A 175 3.42 18.32 -42.66
C GLU A 175 3.22 19.47 -43.65
N ASN A 176 3.28 20.72 -43.17
CA ASN A 176 3.23 21.90 -44.02
C ASN A 176 4.41 21.94 -45.01
N GLN A 177 5.61 21.59 -44.55
CA GLN A 177 6.78 21.51 -45.41
C GLN A 177 6.63 20.41 -46.46
N TYR A 178 6.13 19.23 -46.09
CA TYR A 178 5.89 18.11 -47.01
C TYR A 178 4.89 18.49 -48.12
N SER A 179 3.78 19.15 -47.76
CA SER A 179 2.80 19.65 -48.71
C SER A 179 3.42 20.67 -49.69
N SER A 180 4.24 21.61 -49.18
CA SER A 180 4.96 22.58 -50.00
C SER A 180 5.95 21.91 -50.98
N VAL A 181 6.71 20.92 -50.50
CA VAL A 181 7.61 20.13 -51.36
C VAL A 181 6.82 19.37 -52.42
N GLY A 182 5.69 18.75 -52.06
CA GLY A 182 4.80 18.09 -53.02
C GLY A 182 4.33 19.04 -54.14
N ALA A 183 3.92 20.27 -53.78
CA ALA A 183 3.54 21.29 -54.75
C ALA A 183 4.70 21.75 -55.63
N GLN A 184 5.91 21.87 -55.07
CA GLN A 184 7.12 22.17 -55.86
C GLN A 184 7.46 21.06 -56.85
N VAL A 185 7.35 19.79 -56.42
CA VAL A 185 7.57 18.64 -57.29
C VAL A 185 6.56 18.62 -58.43
N ALA A 186 5.28 18.88 -58.16
CA ALA A 186 4.26 19.00 -59.21
C ALA A 186 4.61 20.10 -60.24
N ARG A 187 5.00 21.29 -59.76
CA ARG A 187 5.47 22.38 -60.63
C ARG A 187 6.71 22.00 -61.44
N ASN A 188 7.64 21.24 -60.88
CA ASN A 188 8.84 20.79 -61.59
C ASN A 188 8.48 19.77 -62.68
N LYS A 189 7.58 18.82 -62.40
CA LYS A 189 7.08 17.87 -63.42
C LYS A 189 6.41 18.61 -64.59
N ASP A 190 5.60 19.62 -64.28
CA ASP A 190 5.00 20.51 -65.26
C ASP A 190 6.06 21.28 -66.08
N GLY A 191 7.11 21.77 -65.42
CA GLY A 191 8.24 22.41 -66.09
C GLY A 191 8.98 21.47 -67.04
N VAL A 192 9.15 20.19 -66.67
CA VAL A 192 9.75 19.16 -67.53
C VAL A 192 8.84 18.86 -68.73
N ALA A 193 7.54 18.65 -68.51
CA ALA A 193 6.58 18.44 -69.60
C ALA A 193 6.58 19.62 -70.59
N MET A 194 6.69 20.84 -70.07
CA MET A 194 6.78 22.05 -70.87
C MET A 194 8.09 22.15 -71.66
N ALA A 195 9.22 21.78 -71.04
CA ALA A 195 10.51 21.71 -71.73
C ALA A 195 10.48 20.70 -72.89
N ILE A 196 9.80 19.56 -72.71
CA ILE A 196 9.57 18.56 -73.76
C ILE A 196 8.69 19.16 -74.88
N ALA A 197 7.59 19.83 -74.53
CA ALA A 197 6.71 20.49 -75.51
C ALA A 197 7.45 21.56 -76.33
N LEU A 198 8.33 22.32 -75.68
CA LEU A 198 9.15 23.35 -76.32
C LEU A 198 10.41 22.78 -77.01
N GLY A 199 10.69 21.48 -76.89
CA GLY A 199 11.79 20.80 -77.55
C GLY A 199 11.62 20.74 -79.07
N GLY A 200 10.38 20.57 -79.54
CA GLY A 200 10.02 20.60 -80.95
C GLY A 200 10.03 22.02 -81.52
N SER A 201 11.22 22.57 -81.80
CA SER A 201 11.35 23.90 -82.40
C SER A 201 10.74 23.95 -83.81
N ALA A 202 10.11 25.06 -84.17
CA ALA A 202 9.65 25.33 -85.54
C ALA A 202 10.84 25.36 -86.51
N GLN A 203 11.12 24.20 -87.13
CA GLN A 203 12.17 24.07 -88.14
C GLN A 203 11.74 24.77 -89.43
N LEU A 204 12.65 25.55 -90.00
CA LEU A 204 12.44 26.27 -91.25
C LEU A 204 12.96 25.42 -92.41
N LEU A 205 12.09 25.03 -93.34
CA LEU A 205 12.51 24.37 -94.58
C LEU A 205 13.28 25.36 -95.48
N GLU A 206 14.00 24.85 -96.48
CA GLU A 206 14.95 25.62 -97.31
C GLU A 206 14.35 26.88 -97.95
N ASN A 207 13.04 26.90 -98.23
CA ASN A 207 12.33 28.04 -98.82
C ASN A 207 11.35 28.77 -97.87
N GLN A 208 11.45 28.57 -96.55
CA GLN A 208 10.54 29.18 -95.56
C GLN A 208 11.23 30.28 -94.73
N ASN A 209 10.60 31.45 -94.67
CA ASN A 209 11.08 32.59 -93.87
C ASN A 209 10.50 32.61 -92.44
N ALA A 210 9.38 31.92 -92.22
CA ALA A 210 8.75 31.80 -90.92
C ALA A 210 8.10 30.41 -90.78
N ALA A 211 8.13 29.87 -89.56
CA ALA A 211 7.45 28.64 -89.20
C ALA A 211 6.83 28.77 -87.81
N ILE A 212 5.67 28.14 -87.62
CA ILE A 212 5.00 28.04 -86.32
C ILE A 212 4.81 26.56 -86.04
N ASN A 213 5.11 26.13 -84.81
CA ASN A 213 4.87 24.77 -84.36
C ASN A 213 4.15 24.78 -83.01
N VAL A 214 3.20 23.86 -82.86
CA VAL A 214 2.46 23.64 -81.62
C VAL A 214 2.66 22.18 -81.23
N ASN A 215 3.15 21.96 -80.02
CA ASN A 215 3.43 20.65 -79.48
C ASN A 215 2.74 20.47 -78.13
N TYR A 216 2.55 19.21 -77.75
CA TYR A 216 2.11 18.81 -76.42
C TYR A 216 3.16 17.90 -75.82
N GLY A 217 3.63 18.22 -74.61
CA GLY A 217 4.61 17.44 -73.86
C GLY A 217 3.96 16.79 -72.64
N PHE A 218 4.42 15.59 -72.31
CA PHE A 218 3.94 14.82 -71.17
C PHE A 218 5.12 14.25 -70.37
N PHE A 219 5.02 14.24 -69.04
CA PHE A 219 6.03 13.66 -68.16
C PHE A 219 5.41 13.26 -66.81
N ASP A 220 5.50 11.98 -66.45
CA ASP A 220 5.06 11.47 -65.14
C ASP A 220 3.67 11.98 -64.67
N GLY A 221 2.70 11.93 -65.59
CA GLY A 221 1.31 12.40 -65.36
C GLY A 221 1.09 13.90 -65.52
N ALA A 222 2.14 14.71 -65.64
CA ALA A 222 2.06 16.13 -66.00
C ALA A 222 1.97 16.33 -67.52
N GLY A 223 1.30 17.41 -67.94
CA GLY A 223 1.08 17.76 -69.34
C GLY A 223 1.19 19.25 -69.59
N ALA A 224 1.79 19.63 -70.72
CA ALA A 224 1.99 21.03 -71.08
C ALA A 224 1.88 21.24 -72.59
N PHE A 225 1.33 22.38 -72.98
CA PHE A 225 1.33 22.86 -74.36
C PHE A 225 2.53 23.76 -74.59
N GLY A 226 3.13 23.69 -75.78
CA GLY A 226 4.19 24.58 -76.22
C GLY A 226 3.90 25.10 -77.61
N ALA A 227 4.00 26.40 -77.81
CA ALA A 227 3.97 27.03 -79.13
C ALA A 227 5.34 27.65 -79.39
N SER A 228 5.92 27.39 -80.56
CA SER A 228 7.19 27.96 -80.97
C SER A 228 7.09 28.60 -82.35
N VAL A 229 7.90 29.63 -82.53
CA VAL A 229 8.06 30.35 -83.79
C VAL A 229 9.52 30.30 -84.20
N GLY A 230 9.76 30.12 -85.49
CA GLY A 230 11.07 30.19 -86.13
C GLY A 230 11.02 31.26 -87.21
N LEU A 231 12.05 32.10 -87.29
CA LEU A 231 12.20 33.14 -88.30
C LEU A 231 13.58 33.04 -88.96
N ARG A 232 13.64 33.10 -90.29
CA ARG A 232 14.89 33.24 -91.03
C ARG A 232 15.16 34.72 -91.27
N VAL A 233 16.27 35.23 -90.74
CA VAL A 233 16.69 36.62 -90.97
C VAL A 233 17.46 36.71 -92.29
N ASN A 234 18.35 35.75 -92.54
CA ASN A 234 19.06 35.53 -93.80
C ASN A 234 19.54 34.06 -93.88
N ASP A 235 20.26 33.69 -94.93
CA ASP A 235 20.72 32.31 -95.15
C ASP A 235 21.66 31.77 -94.05
N HIS A 236 22.21 32.66 -93.23
CA HIS A 236 23.20 32.34 -92.19
C HIS A 236 22.68 32.55 -90.77
N VAL A 237 21.49 33.14 -90.59
CA VAL A 237 20.95 33.55 -89.28
C VAL A 237 19.48 33.19 -89.17
N THR A 238 19.18 32.38 -88.15
CA THR A 238 17.82 32.00 -87.76
C THR A 238 17.54 32.39 -86.31
N PHE A 239 16.30 32.76 -86.04
CA PHE A 239 15.78 33.02 -84.71
C PHE A 239 14.73 31.98 -84.39
N ASN A 240 14.73 31.45 -83.16
CA ASN A 240 13.60 30.68 -82.65
C ASN A 240 13.20 31.12 -81.25
N GLY A 241 11.91 31.03 -80.97
CA GLY A 241 11.35 31.35 -79.66
C GLY A 241 10.14 30.49 -79.41
N GLY A 242 9.78 30.30 -78.15
CA GLY A 242 8.57 29.59 -77.81
C GLY A 242 8.10 29.86 -76.40
N LEU A 243 6.80 29.73 -76.21
CA LEU A 243 6.11 29.86 -74.93
C LEU A 243 5.35 28.57 -74.65
N GLY A 244 5.40 28.13 -73.39
CA GLY A 244 4.72 26.95 -72.92
C GLY A 244 3.83 27.25 -71.73
N TYR A 245 2.80 26.43 -71.59
CA TYR A 245 1.82 26.51 -70.51
C TYR A 245 1.49 25.11 -70.01
N ALA A 246 1.65 24.89 -68.71
CA ALA A 246 1.28 23.66 -68.03
C ALA A 246 -0.02 23.88 -67.24
N GLN A 247 -1.02 23.05 -67.53
CA GLN A 247 -2.39 23.24 -67.02
C GLN A 247 -2.55 22.83 -65.55
N SER A 248 -1.75 21.88 -65.06
CA SER A 248 -1.91 21.30 -63.73
C SER A 248 -1.49 22.25 -62.60
N SER A 249 -0.39 22.98 -62.75
CA SER A 249 0.09 23.95 -61.75
C SER A 249 0.03 25.41 -62.22
N ASN A 250 -0.65 25.70 -63.33
CA ASN A 250 -0.76 27.03 -63.96
C ASN A 250 0.60 27.71 -64.16
N VAL A 251 1.62 26.95 -64.56
CA VAL A 251 2.97 27.48 -64.78
C VAL A 251 3.14 27.81 -66.25
N VAL A 252 3.76 28.96 -66.52
CA VAL A 252 4.23 29.37 -67.86
C VAL A 252 5.75 29.37 -67.91
N GLY A 253 6.29 29.13 -69.09
CA GLY A 253 7.73 29.17 -69.35
C GLY A 253 7.99 29.45 -70.81
N GLY A 254 9.25 29.66 -71.16
CA GLY A 254 9.60 29.98 -72.53
C GLY A 254 11.06 29.74 -72.84
N ARG A 255 11.39 29.79 -74.12
CA ARG A 255 12.75 29.69 -74.65
C ARG A 255 12.94 30.69 -75.77
N VAL A 256 14.17 31.14 -75.93
CA VAL A 256 14.62 31.95 -77.07
C VAL A 256 15.98 31.41 -77.50
N GLY A 257 16.24 31.36 -78.80
CA GLY A 257 17.49 30.90 -79.37
C GLY A 257 17.81 31.56 -80.71
N LEU A 258 19.10 31.52 -81.06
CA LEU A 258 19.66 32.00 -82.31
C LEU A 258 20.48 30.87 -82.93
N GLY A 259 20.36 30.69 -84.25
CA GLY A 259 21.15 29.75 -85.02
C GLY A 259 22.00 30.50 -86.04
N PHE A 260 23.29 30.15 -86.10
CA PHE A 260 24.23 30.65 -87.10
C PHE A 260 24.70 29.48 -87.98
N ALA A 261 24.68 29.66 -89.28
CA ALA A 261 25.22 28.73 -90.27
C ALA A 261 26.35 29.40 -91.06
N TRP A 262 27.33 28.63 -91.53
CA TRP A 262 28.47 29.09 -92.33
C TRP A 262 28.83 28.05 -93.39
#